data_AF-A0A512AP89-F1
#
_entry.id   AF-A0A512AP89-F1
#
_cell.length_a   1.000
_cell.length_b   1.000
_cell.length_c   1.000
_cell.angle_alpha   90.00
_cell.angle_beta   90.00
_cell.angle_gamma   90.00
#
_symmetry.space_group_name_H-M   'P 1'
#
loop_
_entity.id
_entity.type
_entity.pdbx_description
1 polymer ?
#
loop_
_entity_poly.entity_id
_entity_poly.type
_entity_poly.pdbx_seq_one_letter_code
_entity_poly.pdbx_strand_id
1 'polypeptide(L)'
;MLGGLIGQGLGRAAGSAGVSSYFPIADVAGTLTNAIACKLDPAEQKQAANATIEATRGETSDVEPPPVGASSSWTSETRENVSGTSTVVARNDNDQGGMQCITVSDVIIVNGEETTANKRMCRKPGQARYALMA
;
A
#
# COMPACT_ATOMS: atom_id res chain seq x y z
N MET A 1 12.02 -8.41 -63.47
CA MET A 1 12.87 -8.54 -62.26
C MET A 1 12.10 -7.89 -61.11
N LEU A 2 11.37 -8.69 -60.31
CA LEU A 2 11.77 -9.13 -58.95
C LEU A 2 11.79 -7.92 -58.00
N GLY A 3 10.82 -7.67 -57.12
CA GLY A 3 10.21 -8.48 -56.05
C GLY A 3 10.06 -7.54 -54.83
N GLY A 4 9.19 -7.68 -53.85
CA GLY A 4 8.20 -8.67 -53.49
C GLY A 4 7.36 -8.12 -52.33
N LEU A 5 6.23 -8.78 -52.08
CA LEU A 5 5.34 -8.58 -50.94
C LEU A 5 6.04 -8.96 -49.63
N ILE A 6 5.94 -8.12 -48.59
CA ILE A 6 5.76 -8.60 -47.20
C ILE A 6 4.78 -7.65 -46.51
N GLY A 7 3.53 -8.10 -46.42
CA GLY A 7 2.64 -7.60 -45.40
C GLY A 7 3.12 -8.08 -44.03
N GLN A 8 3.18 -7.18 -43.06
CA GLN A 8 3.12 -7.53 -41.65
C GLN A 8 2.08 -6.64 -41.01
N GLY A 9 0.89 -7.23 -40.81
CA GLY A 9 -0.06 -6.75 -39.84
C GLY A 9 0.61 -6.80 -38.47
N LEU A 10 1.03 -5.63 -37.98
CA LEU A 10 1.25 -5.45 -36.55
C LEU A 10 -0.08 -4.97 -35.98
N GLY A 11 -0.99 -5.93 -35.85
CA GLY A 11 -1.98 -5.85 -34.79
C GLY A 11 -1.20 -5.64 -33.50
N ARG A 12 -1.27 -4.43 -32.95
CA ARG A 12 -0.88 -4.20 -31.57
C ARG A 12 -1.92 -4.93 -30.72
N ALA A 13 -1.74 -6.23 -30.58
CA ALA A 13 -1.84 -6.84 -29.27
C ALA A 13 -0.76 -6.16 -28.43
N ALA A 14 -1.05 -4.95 -27.97
CA ALA A 14 -0.40 -4.40 -26.79
C ALA A 14 -0.82 -5.36 -25.70
N GLY A 15 0.04 -6.37 -25.47
CA GLY A 15 -0.16 -7.34 -24.41
C GLY A 15 -0.56 -6.59 -23.16
N SER A 16 -1.56 -7.14 -22.51
CA SER A 16 -1.93 -6.89 -21.12
C SER A 16 -0.72 -7.12 -20.21
N ALA A 17 0.31 -6.27 -20.32
CA ALA A 17 1.23 -5.98 -19.25
C ALA A 17 0.43 -5.13 -18.29
N GLY A 18 -0.11 -5.79 -17.26
CA GLY A 18 -1.05 -5.27 -16.26
C GLY A 18 -0.48 -4.12 -15.45
N VAL A 19 -0.27 -2.96 -16.09
CA VAL A 19 -0.20 -1.69 -15.38
C VAL A 19 -1.62 -1.40 -14.93
N SER A 20 -1.93 -1.85 -13.72
CA SER A 20 -3.16 -1.50 -13.03
C SER A 20 -3.33 0.03 -13.14
N SER A 21 -4.41 0.45 -13.80
CA SER A 21 -4.62 1.84 -14.23
C SER A 21 -5.15 2.74 -13.12
N TYR A 22 -5.06 2.29 -11.87
CA TYR A 22 -5.63 3.01 -10.75
C TYR A 22 -4.65 4.06 -10.25
N PHE A 23 -5.18 5.26 -10.03
CA PHE A 23 -4.45 6.33 -9.38
C PHE A 23 -4.77 6.31 -7.88
N PRO A 24 -3.81 6.67 -7.01
CA PRO A 24 -4.08 6.84 -5.59
C PRO A 24 -5.16 7.89 -5.36
N ILE A 25 -6.20 7.56 -4.61
CA ILE A 25 -7.19 8.55 -4.20
C ILE A 25 -6.62 9.45 -3.10
N ALA A 26 -7.04 10.72 -3.07
CA ALA A 26 -6.53 11.69 -2.12
C ALA A 26 -6.67 11.24 -0.64
N ASP A 27 -7.76 10.54 -0.33
CA ASP A 27 -8.08 10.04 1.01
C ASP A 27 -7.03 9.07 1.58
N VAL A 28 -6.26 8.39 0.72
CA VAL A 28 -5.27 7.38 1.15
C VAL A 28 -3.82 7.85 1.01
N ALA A 29 -3.59 9.03 0.45
CA ALA A 29 -2.26 9.55 0.13
C ALA A 29 -1.35 9.73 1.37
N GLY A 30 -1.95 9.89 2.55
CA GLY A 30 -1.23 9.96 3.83
C GLY A 30 -0.93 8.59 4.47
N THR A 31 -1.40 7.50 3.86
CA THR A 31 -1.38 6.16 4.46
C THR A 31 -0.73 5.12 3.54
N LEU A 32 -1.00 5.15 2.24
CA LEU A 32 -0.50 4.17 1.27
C LEU A 32 0.59 4.77 0.37
N THR A 33 1.60 3.97 0.05
CA THR A 33 2.59 4.33 -0.96
C THR A 33 2.05 4.09 -2.36
N ASN A 34 2.58 4.79 -3.36
CA ASN A 34 2.22 4.58 -4.76
C ASN A 34 2.49 3.14 -5.24
N ALA A 35 3.49 2.47 -4.66
CA ALA A 35 3.81 1.08 -4.99
C ALA A 35 2.66 0.10 -4.68
N ILE A 36 1.83 0.43 -3.68
CA ILE A 36 0.64 -0.33 -3.30
C ILE A 36 -0.61 0.26 -3.96
N ALA A 37 -0.84 1.57 -3.80
CA ALA A 37 -2.08 2.22 -4.21
C ALA A 37 -2.37 2.07 -5.71
N CYS A 38 -1.37 2.13 -6.58
CA CYS A 38 -1.59 1.98 -8.02
C CYS A 38 -2.01 0.57 -8.46
N LYS A 39 -1.84 -0.45 -7.61
CA LYS A 39 -2.24 -1.85 -7.88
C LYS A 39 -3.68 -2.15 -7.45
N LEU A 40 -4.27 -1.27 -6.64
CA LEU A 40 -5.57 -1.44 -6.00
C LEU A 40 -6.60 -0.49 -6.61
N ASP A 41 -7.83 -0.97 -6.75
CA ASP A 41 -8.95 -0.10 -7.09
C ASP A 41 -9.30 0.86 -5.93
N PRO A 42 -10.13 1.90 -6.15
CA PRO A 42 -10.43 2.87 -5.10
C PRO A 42 -11.08 2.31 -3.83
N ALA A 43 -11.84 1.22 -3.91
CA ALA A 43 -12.45 0.60 -2.73
C ALA A 43 -11.40 -0.21 -1.94
N GLU A 44 -10.57 -0.96 -2.64
CA GLU A 44 -9.46 -1.71 -2.06
C GLU A 44 -8.40 -0.79 -1.44
N GLN A 45 -8.13 0.36 -2.06
CA GLN A 45 -7.27 1.39 -1.47
C GLN A 45 -7.79 1.83 -0.09
N LYS A 46 -9.11 1.99 0.08
CA LYS A 46 -9.70 2.30 1.39
C LYS A 46 -9.56 1.15 2.38
N GLN A 47 -9.74 -0.09 1.94
CA GLN A 47 -9.57 -1.26 2.79
C GLN A 47 -8.12 -1.42 3.26
N ALA A 48 -7.15 -1.26 2.36
CA ALA A 48 -5.73 -1.28 2.67
C ALA A 48 -5.32 -0.12 3.61
N ALA A 49 -5.84 1.08 3.38
CA ALA A 49 -5.60 2.22 4.26
C ALA A 49 -6.19 1.98 5.66
N ASN A 50 -7.40 1.42 5.75
CA ASN A 50 -8.01 1.04 7.01
C ASN A 50 -7.18 -0.03 7.74
N ALA A 51 -6.70 -1.07 7.04
CA ALA A 51 -5.82 -2.07 7.65
C ALA A 51 -4.53 -1.44 8.21
N THR A 52 -3.93 -0.48 7.51
CA THR A 52 -2.81 0.29 8.08
C THR A 52 -3.23 1.07 9.34
N ILE A 53 -4.39 1.73 9.32
CA ILE A 53 -4.88 2.47 10.49
C ILE A 53 -5.10 1.52 11.67
N GLU A 54 -5.72 0.36 11.47
CA GLU A 54 -5.95 -0.63 12.52
C GLU A 54 -4.63 -1.22 13.04
N ALA A 55 -3.70 -1.59 12.17
CA ALA A 55 -2.39 -2.10 12.56
C ALA A 55 -1.54 -1.09 13.35
N THR A 56 -1.86 0.21 13.21
CA THR A 56 -1.12 1.31 13.83
C THR A 56 -1.85 1.96 15.00
N ARG A 57 -3.05 1.48 15.35
CA ARG A 57 -3.72 1.84 16.60
C ARG A 57 -2.95 1.27 17.79
N GLY A 58 -2.81 2.08 18.84
CA GLY A 58 -2.26 1.62 20.11
C GLY A 58 -3.17 0.57 20.76
N GLU A 59 -2.59 -0.35 21.53
CA GLU A 59 -3.32 -1.50 22.10
C GLU A 59 -4.38 -1.09 23.15
N THR A 60 -4.14 0.01 23.86
CA THR A 60 -4.95 0.40 25.04
C THR A 60 -5.42 1.86 25.01
N SER A 61 -4.81 2.70 24.18
CA SER A 61 -5.20 4.09 23.94
C SER A 61 -4.45 4.67 22.73
N ASP A 62 -5.02 5.70 22.11
CA ASP A 62 -4.38 6.47 21.02
C ASP A 62 -3.03 7.12 21.43
N VAL A 63 -2.67 7.06 22.72
CA VAL A 63 -1.41 7.58 23.28
C VAL A 63 -0.28 6.56 23.22
N GLU A 64 -0.56 5.26 23.37
CA GLU A 64 0.48 4.23 23.38
C GLU A 64 0.82 3.80 21.95
N PRO A 65 2.09 3.75 21.53
CA PRO A 65 2.45 3.34 20.19
C PRO A 65 2.16 1.83 19.99
N PRO A 66 1.78 1.41 18.78
CA PRO A 66 1.58 -0.02 18.48
C PRO A 66 2.88 -0.81 18.71
N PRO A 67 2.81 -2.07 19.16
CA PRO A 67 3.98 -2.94 19.25
C PRO A 67 4.49 -3.35 17.87
N VAL A 68 5.77 -3.69 17.78
CA VAL A 68 6.31 -4.39 16.61
C VAL A 68 5.63 -5.77 16.52
N GLY A 69 5.13 -6.11 15.33
CA GLY A 69 4.29 -7.28 15.08
C GLY A 69 2.79 -6.98 15.04
N ALA A 70 2.35 -5.78 15.47
CA ALA A 70 0.95 -5.36 15.30
C ALA A 70 0.58 -5.39 13.82
N SER A 71 -0.55 -6.04 13.50
CA SER A 71 -0.95 -6.27 12.12
C SER A 71 -2.46 -6.24 11.94
N SER A 72 -2.88 -5.99 10.71
CA SER A 72 -4.27 -6.07 10.29
C SER A 72 -4.33 -6.52 8.84
N SER A 73 -5.29 -7.41 8.55
CA SER A 73 -5.48 -8.00 7.23
C SER A 73 -6.83 -7.59 6.65
N TRP A 74 -6.90 -7.59 5.33
CA TRP A 74 -8.11 -7.28 4.57
C TRP A 74 -8.20 -8.17 3.32
N THR A 75 -9.42 -8.35 2.85
CA THR A 75 -9.74 -9.04 1.60
C THR A 75 -10.63 -8.14 0.78
N SER A 76 -10.35 -8.02 -0.52
CA SER A 76 -11.11 -7.16 -1.43
C SER A 76 -12.59 -7.53 -1.44
N GLU A 77 -13.44 -6.51 -1.43
CA GLU A 77 -14.90 -6.65 -1.59
C GLU A 77 -15.32 -6.53 -3.07
N THR A 78 -14.42 -6.08 -3.93
CA THR A 78 -14.69 -5.77 -5.35
C THR A 78 -14.10 -6.78 -6.31
N ARG A 79 -13.00 -7.46 -5.93
CA ARG A 79 -12.29 -8.42 -6.78
C ARG A 79 -11.94 -9.68 -6.01
N GLU A 80 -12.19 -10.82 -6.63
CA GLU A 80 -11.69 -12.10 -6.11
C GLU A 80 -10.15 -12.15 -6.20
N ASN A 81 -9.52 -12.91 -5.30
CA ASN A 81 -8.06 -13.10 -5.26
C ASN A 81 -7.25 -11.82 -5.06
N VAL A 82 -7.84 -10.81 -4.42
CA VAL A 82 -7.14 -9.60 -3.97
C VAL A 82 -7.25 -9.48 -2.45
N SER A 83 -6.11 -9.39 -1.78
CA SER A 83 -6.03 -9.25 -0.32
C SER A 83 -4.76 -8.54 0.09
N GLY A 84 -4.64 -8.23 1.38
CA GLY A 84 -3.40 -7.71 1.91
C GLY A 84 -3.34 -7.67 3.43
N THR A 85 -2.16 -7.30 3.92
CA THR A 85 -1.85 -7.17 5.33
C THR A 85 -0.93 -5.97 5.53
N SER A 86 -1.17 -5.19 6.58
CA SER A 86 -0.25 -4.18 7.08
C SER A 86 0.34 -4.66 8.40
N THR A 87 1.65 -4.54 8.58
CA THR A 87 2.35 -4.97 9.81
C THR A 87 3.38 -3.94 10.27
N VAL A 88 3.38 -3.59 11.54
CA VAL A 88 4.42 -2.77 12.16
C VAL A 88 5.69 -3.62 12.32
N VAL A 89 6.76 -3.32 11.60
CA VAL A 89 8.00 -4.11 11.59
C VAL A 89 9.15 -3.46 12.34
N ALA A 90 9.07 -2.15 12.60
CA ALA A 90 10.05 -1.44 13.41
C ALA A 90 9.44 -0.21 14.08
N ARG A 91 10.06 0.25 15.17
CA ARG A 91 9.65 1.43 15.94
C ARG A 91 10.87 2.26 16.35
N ASN A 92 10.71 3.58 16.30
CA ASN A 92 11.64 4.58 16.83
C ASN A 92 10.84 5.67 17.56
N ASP A 93 10.87 5.64 18.89
CA ASP A 93 10.08 6.55 19.74
C ASP A 93 10.78 7.88 20.06
N ASN A 94 12.02 8.08 19.59
CA ASN A 94 12.86 9.25 19.88
C ASN A 94 13.47 9.84 18.60
N ASP A 95 12.67 9.96 17.55
CA ASP A 95 13.13 10.57 16.30
C ASP A 95 13.26 12.11 16.44
N GLN A 96 13.75 12.78 15.39
CA GLN A 96 13.96 14.23 15.39
C GLN A 96 12.73 15.00 15.91
N GLY A 97 12.94 15.93 16.83
CA GLY A 97 11.86 16.72 17.42
C GLY A 97 10.92 15.93 18.35
N GLY A 98 11.35 14.76 18.84
CA GLY A 98 10.55 13.90 19.72
C GLY A 98 9.44 13.13 18.99
N MET A 99 9.52 13.03 17.66
CA MET A 99 8.54 12.28 16.89
C MET A 99 8.61 10.79 17.22
N GLN A 100 7.45 10.16 17.21
CA GLN A 100 7.34 8.71 17.25
C GLN A 100 7.13 8.22 15.82
N CYS A 101 8.02 7.35 15.38
CA CYS A 101 8.04 6.82 14.03
C CYS A 101 7.97 5.30 14.06
N ILE A 102 7.21 4.75 13.12
CA ILE A 102 7.09 3.32 12.89
C ILE A 102 7.42 3.01 11.44
N THR A 103 7.91 1.80 11.20
CA THR A 103 7.98 1.23 9.85
C THR A 103 6.85 0.23 9.73
N VAL A 104 6.00 0.43 8.72
CA VAL A 104 4.92 -0.49 8.37
C VAL A 104 5.31 -1.19 7.08
N SER A 105 5.24 -2.52 7.08
CA SER A 105 5.32 -3.34 5.88
C SER A 105 3.91 -3.63 5.39
N ASP A 106 3.57 -3.15 4.20
CA ASP A 106 2.36 -3.57 3.49
C ASP A 106 2.70 -4.72 2.56
N VAL A 107 1.89 -5.76 2.61
CA VAL A 107 1.91 -6.86 1.66
C VAL A 107 0.53 -6.90 1.00
N ILE A 108 0.49 -6.90 -0.34
CA ILE A 108 -0.73 -7.15 -1.10
C ILE A 108 -0.53 -8.35 -2.00
N ILE A 109 -1.60 -9.11 -2.20
CA ILE A 109 -1.64 -10.24 -3.13
C ILE A 109 -2.70 -9.91 -4.17
N VAL A 110 -2.32 -9.90 -5.44
CA VAL A 110 -3.24 -9.66 -6.56
C VAL A 110 -3.10 -10.83 -7.53
N ASN A 111 -4.14 -11.66 -7.65
CA ASN A 111 -4.13 -12.86 -8.51
C ASN A 111 -2.94 -13.80 -8.21
N GLY A 112 -2.55 -13.93 -6.94
CA GLY A 112 -1.43 -14.75 -6.51
C GLY A 112 -0.04 -14.10 -6.64
N GLU A 113 0.05 -12.86 -7.15
CA GLU A 113 1.30 -12.09 -7.16
C GLU A 113 1.40 -11.24 -5.89
N GLU A 114 2.44 -11.48 -5.08
CA GLU A 114 2.73 -10.69 -3.89
C GLU A 114 3.51 -9.42 -4.25
N THR A 115 3.09 -8.28 -3.69
CA THR A 115 3.84 -7.02 -3.71
C THR A 115 4.01 -6.51 -2.29
N THR A 116 5.26 -6.23 -1.92
CA THR A 116 5.61 -5.74 -0.58
C THR A 116 6.20 -4.34 -0.64
N ALA A 117 5.73 -3.44 0.23
CA ALA A 117 6.23 -2.08 0.34
C ALA A 117 6.40 -1.68 1.81
N ASN A 118 7.62 -1.31 2.18
CA ASN A 118 7.91 -0.71 3.47
C ASN A 118 7.68 0.80 3.42
N LYS A 119 7.03 1.33 4.45
CA LYS A 119 6.77 2.76 4.59
C LYS A 119 7.08 3.23 6.00
N ARG A 120 7.65 4.42 6.11
CA ARG A 120 7.87 5.09 7.39
C ARG A 120 6.67 6.00 7.66
N MET A 121 6.08 5.85 8.83
CA MET A 121 5.01 6.70 9.30
C MET A 121 5.40 7.32 10.64
N CYS A 122 5.12 8.60 10.84
CA CYS A 122 5.44 9.29 12.08
C CYS A 122 4.24 10.07 12.62
N ARG A 123 4.26 10.31 13.93
CA ARG A 123 3.34 11.18 14.63
C ARG A 123 4.09 12.12 15.56
N LYS A 124 3.55 13.32 15.74
CA LYS A 124 4.06 14.27 16.75
C LYS A 124 3.65 13.80 18.16
N PRO A 125 4.42 14.18 19.20
CA PRO A 125 4.00 13.98 20.59
C PRO A 125 2.55 14.40 20.84
N GLY A 126 1.77 13.53 21.48
CA GLY A 126 0.37 13.78 21.82
C GLY A 126 -0.63 13.65 20.67
N GLN A 127 -0.19 13.35 19.43
CA GLN A 127 -1.12 13.04 18.35
C GLN A 127 -1.49 11.55 18.33
N ALA A 128 -2.74 11.27 18.01
CA ALA A 128 -3.26 9.91 17.92
C ALA A 128 -2.75 9.16 16.68
N ARG A 129 -2.67 9.84 15.53
CA ARG A 129 -2.51 9.20 14.22
C ARG A 129 -1.09 9.35 13.66
N TYR A 130 -0.59 8.25 13.10
CA TYR A 130 0.59 8.23 12.27
C TYR A 130 0.23 8.64 10.84
N ALA A 131 1.13 9.36 10.18
CA ALA A 131 1.03 9.70 8.76
C ALA A 131 2.33 9.35 8.04
N LEU A 132 2.25 9.07 6.75
CA LEU A 132 3.40 8.88 5.87
C LEU A 132 4.38 10.04 6.00
N MET A 133 5.64 9.71 6.18
CA MET A 133 6.74 10.65 5.99
C MET A 133 7.17 10.57 4.53
N ALA A 134 7.11 11.70 3.83
CA ALA A 134 7.70 11.86 2.50
C ALA A 134 9.21 12.08 2.61
#